data_AF-A0A1V5QRC6-F1
#
_entry.id   AF-A0A1V5QRC6-F1
#
_cell.length_a   1.000
_cell.length_b   1.000
_cell.length_c   1.000
_cell.angle_alpha   90.00
_cell.angle_beta   90.00
_cell.angle_gamma   90.00
#
_symmetry.space_group_name_H-M   'P 1'
#
loop_
_entity.id
_entity.type
_entity.pdbx_description
1 polymer ?
#
loop_
_entity_poly.entity_id
_entity_poly.type
_entity_poly.pdbx_seq_one_letter_code
_entity_poly.pdbx_strand_id
1 'polypeptide(L)' 'MLPVRKLLADPTIDLLDGTKYLIQLECGELSRARGGPRCMTMPLSRAAL' A
#
# COMPACT_ATOMS: atom_id res chain seq x y z
N MET A 1 -11.35 3.23 -1.34
CA MET A 1 -10.08 3.92 -1.06
C MET A 1 -9.93 3.99 0.45
N LEU A 2 -8.90 3.36 1.02
CA LEU A 2 -8.70 3.27 2.46
C LEU A 2 -7.50 4.14 2.87
N PRO A 3 -7.70 5.22 3.65
CA PRO A 3 -6.59 6.02 4.16
C PRO A 3 -5.70 5.18 5.07
N VAL A 4 -4.38 5.31 4.95
CA VAL A 4 -3.40 4.55 5.77
C VAL A 4 -3.63 4.75 7.27
N ARG A 5 -4.03 5.95 7.72
CA ARG A 5 -4.33 6.19 9.14
C ARG A 5 -5.49 5.31 9.66
N LYS A 6 -6.50 5.04 8.82
CA LYS A 6 -7.61 4.15 9.19
C LYS A 6 -7.17 2.69 9.17
N LEU A 7 -6.39 2.29 8.17
CA LEU A 7 -5.80 0.96 8.11
C LEU A 7 -4.96 0.65 9.35
N LEU A 8 -4.09 1.58 9.77
CA LEU A 8 -3.19 1.40 10.91
C LEU A 8 -3.92 1.46 12.27
N ALA A 9 -5.08 2.12 12.33
CA ALA A 9 -5.83 2.28 13.57
C ALA A 9 -6.75 1.09 13.89
N ASP A 10 -7.05 0.23 12.91
CA ASP A 10 -7.96 -0.89 13.08
C ASP A 10 -7.26 -2.22 12.73
N PRO A 11 -6.86 -3.01 13.74
CA PRO A 11 -6.18 -4.29 13.52
C PRO A 11 -7.11 -5.40 13.01
N THR A 12 -8.42 -5.17 12.93
CA THR A 12 -9.39 -6.16 12.46
C THR A 12 -9.55 -6.17 10.93
N ILE A 13 -8.94 -5.20 10.25
CA ILE A 13 -9.01 -5.10 8.79
C ILE A 13 -8.11 -6.17 8.16
N ASP A 14 -8.73 -7.17 7.53
CA ASP A 14 -8.06 -8.12 6.65
C ASP A 14 -7.99 -7.57 5.22
N LEU A 15 -6.78 -7.48 4.66
CA LEU A 15 -6.54 -7.05 3.27
C LEU A 15 -6.33 -8.23 2.31
N LEU A 16 -6.37 -9.47 2.81
CA LEU A 16 -6.13 -10.71 2.06
C LEU A 16 -7.43 -11.44 1.70
N ASP A 17 -8.57 -10.77 1.82
CA ASP A 17 -9.92 -11.30 1.56
C ASP A 17 -10.26 -11.45 0.05
N GLY A 18 -9.33 -11.12 -0.84
CA GLY A 18 -9.53 -11.15 -2.30
C GLY A 18 -10.19 -9.88 -2.87
N THR A 19 -10.56 -8.92 -2.03
CA THR A 19 -11.11 -7.62 -2.46
C THR A 19 -10.01 -6.70 -2.97
N LYS A 20 -10.34 -5.84 -3.94
CA LYS A 20 -9.39 -4.82 -4.43
C LYS A 20 -9.39 -3.59 -3.53
N TYR A 21 -8.24 -3.28 -2.95
CA TYR A 21 -8.02 -2.08 -2.15
C TYR A 21 -7.09 -1.08 -2.83
N LEU A 22 -7.36 0.20 -2.59
CA LEU A 22 -6.43 1.29 -2.86
C LEU A 22 -5.93 1.83 -1.52
N ILE A 23 -4.65 1.60 -1.25
CA ILE A 23 -3.94 2.11 -0.06
C ILE A 23 -3.21 3.38 -0.47
N GLN A 24 -3.51 4.49 0.20
CA GLN A 24 -2.88 5.79 -0.08
C GLN A 24 -1.84 6.13 0.98
N LEU A 25 -0.60 6.38 0.54
CA LEU A 25 0.50 6.85 1.37
C LEU A 25 0.57 8.39 1.36
N GLU A 26 1.02 8.98 2.46
CA GLU A 26 1.43 10.38 2.50
C GLU A 26 2.78 10.52 1.78
N CYS A 27 2.81 11.21 0.63
CA CYS A 27 3.97 11.19 -0.30
C CYS A 27 4.56 12.58 -0.59
N GLY A 28 4.28 13.60 0.23
CA GLY A 28 4.71 14.99 -0.04
C GLY A 28 6.22 15.12 -0.30
N GLU A 29 7.03 14.37 0.44
CA GLU A 29 8.49 14.37 0.30
C GLU A 29 8.98 13.34 -0.74
N LEU A 30 8.45 12.11 -0.68
CA LEU A 30 8.87 10.98 -1.54
C LEU A 30 8.61 11.23 -3.02
N SER A 31 7.45 11.80 -3.35
CA SER A 31 7.05 12.03 -4.74
C SER A 31 7.90 13.09 -5.45
N ARG A 32 8.61 13.97 -4.73
CA ARG A 32 9.52 14.97 -5.33
C ARG A 32 10.70 14.33 -6.05
N ALA A 33 11.11 13.13 -5.62
CA ALA A 33 12.10 12.33 -6.33
C ALA A 33 11.54 11.62 -7.58
N ARG A 34 10.30 11.94 -7.99
CA ARG A 34 9.56 11.34 -9.11
C ARG A 34 9.29 9.85 -8.93
N GLY A 35 9.24 9.41 -7.67
CA GLY A 35 9.03 8.01 -7.31
C GLY A 35 7.63 7.70 -6.78
N GLY A 36 6.95 6.73 -7.40
CA GLY A 36 5.74 6.10 -6.87
C GLY A 36 6.04 4.75 -6.17
N PRO A 37 5.07 4.10 -5.52
CA PRO A 37 5.32 2.89 -4.74
C PRO A 37 6.03 1.78 -5.53
N ARG A 38 5.69 1.58 -6.80
CA ARG A 38 6.32 0.54 -7.63
C ARG A 38 7.80 0.77 -7.89
N CYS A 39 8.25 2.02 -8.02
CA CYS A 39 9.67 2.30 -8.24
C CYS A 39 10.48 2.23 -6.94
N MET A 40 9.83 2.15 -5.77
CA MET A 40 10.46 2.02 -4.46
C MET A 40 10.50 0.57 -3.96
N THR A 41 10.02 -0.39 -4.75
CA THR A 41 9.91 -1.80 -4.35
C THR A 41 10.66 -2.71 -5.32
N MET A 42 11.33 -3.72 -4.77
CA MET A 42 11.89 -4.85 -5.50
C MET A 42 11.28 -6.15 -4.93
N PRO A 43 10.20 -6.68 -5.53
CA PRO A 43 9.57 -7.90 -5.02
C PRO A 43 10.53 -9.09 -5.09
N LEU A 44 10.73 -9.79 -3.97
CA LEU A 44 11.58 -10.99 -3.91
C LEU A 44 10.79 -12.29 -4.14
N SER A 45 9.52 -12.31 -3.75
CA SER A 45 8.62 -13.45 -3.92
C SER A 45 7.16 -12.97 -3.97
N ARG A 46 6.29 -13.75 -4.61
CA ARG A 46 4.83 -13.55 -4.67
C ARG A 46 4.15 -14.91 -4.58
N ALA A 47 3.01 -14.99 -3.90
CA ALA A 47 2.17 -16.19 -3.93
C ALA A 47 1.70 -16.47 -5.38
N ALA A 48 1.62 -17.75 -5.74
CA ALA A 48 1.03 -18.16 -7.01
C ALA A 48 -0.46 -17.75 -7.06
N LEU A 49 -0.94 -17.43 -8.27
CA LEU A 49 -2.34 -17.08 -8.53
C LEU A 49 -3.27 -18.27 -8.33
#